data_AF-A0A4R0Y164-F1
#
_entry.id   AF-A0A4R0Y164-F1
#
_cell.length_a   1.000
_cell.length_b   1.000
_cell.length_c   1.000
_cell.angle_alpha   90.00
_cell.angle_beta   90.00
_cell.angle_gamma   90.00
#
_symmetry.space_group_name_H-M   'P 1'
#
loop_
_entity.id
_entity.type
_entity.pdbx_description
1 polymer ?
#
loop_
_entity_poly.entity_id
_entity_poly.type
_entity_poly.pdbx_seq_one_letter_code
_entity_poly.pdbx_strand_id
1 'polypeptide(L)'
;MSLNENKKNEHVTRFLELLEICYEGELKTFSDDFSNGDDTFYEKLKKEIQRARAGTVTLKKEDNFKKYNFFLEYKLWEKNNTDTEMKIFDLKVTRLIRNL
;
A
#
# COMPACT_ATOMS: atom_id res chain seq x y z
N MET A 1 4.66 28.50 19.37
CA MET A 1 5.16 27.40 18.52
C MET A 1 3.97 26.74 17.87
N SER A 2 4.03 26.50 16.56
CA SER A 2 2.90 26.12 15.71
C SER A 2 2.51 24.64 15.89
N LEU A 3 1.21 24.37 15.83
CA LEU A 3 0.49 23.08 15.94
C LEU A 3 0.81 22.05 14.83
N ASN A 4 2.06 21.98 14.38
CA ASN A 4 2.53 21.03 13.35
C ASN A 4 3.37 19.92 13.97
N GLU A 5 2.90 19.36 15.09
CA GLU A 5 3.39 18.06 15.54
C GLU A 5 2.92 17.01 14.53
N ASN A 6 3.86 16.59 13.68
CA ASN A 6 3.91 15.33 12.95
C ASN A 6 2.73 14.38 13.23
N LYS A 7 1.59 14.62 12.59
CA LYS A 7 0.60 13.56 12.38
C LYS A 7 1.29 12.56 11.46
N LYS A 8 1.98 11.57 12.06
CA LYS A 8 2.52 10.42 11.34
C LYS A 8 1.39 9.92 10.47
N ASN A 9 1.57 10.01 9.16
CA ASN A 9 0.52 9.66 8.21
C ASN A 9 0.20 8.17 8.41
N GLU A 10 -1.00 7.87 8.88
CA GLU A 10 -1.41 6.50 9.26
C GLU A 10 -1.24 5.51 8.10
N HIS A 11 -1.44 5.97 6.86
CA HIS A 11 -1.29 5.14 5.67
C HIS A 11 0.17 4.79 5.39
N VAL A 12 1.10 5.68 5.71
CA VAL A 12 2.54 5.40 5.58
C VAL A 12 2.98 4.40 6.64
N THR A 13 2.53 4.58 7.89
CA THR A 13 2.81 3.62 8.97
C THR A 13 2.27 2.23 8.60
N ARG A 14 1.01 2.17 8.17
CA ARG A 14 0.35 0.95 7.72
C ARG A 14 1.08 0.30 6.54
N PHE A 15 1.56 1.09 5.59
CA PHE A 15 2.34 0.60 4.46
C PHE A 15 3.62 -0.11 4.93
N LEU A 16 4.36 0.50 5.85
CA LEU A 16 5.60 -0.09 6.36
C LEU A 16 5.33 -1.39 7.14
N GLU A 17 4.27 -1.45 7.94
CA GLU A 17 3.86 -2.68 8.64
C GLU A 17 3.49 -3.80 7.66
N LEU A 18 2.67 -3.48 6.66
CA LEU A 18 2.24 -4.45 5.67
C LEU A 18 3.39 -4.92 4.76
N LEU A 19 4.32 -4.02 4.44
CA LEU A 19 5.54 -4.35 3.70
C LEU A 19 6.40 -5.35 4.49
N GLU A 20 6.53 -5.15 5.80
CA GLU A 20 7.22 -6.10 6.69
C GLU A 20 6.56 -7.48 6.66
N ILE A 21 5.24 -7.52 6.75
CA ILE A 21 4.49 -8.79 6.79
C ILE A 21 4.54 -9.55 5.44
N CYS A 22 4.44 -8.83 4.32
CA CYS A 22 4.32 -9.44 3.00
C CYS A 22 5.67 -9.75 2.37
N TYR A 23 6.67 -8.89 2.60
CA TYR A 23 7.95 -8.92 1.89
C TYR A 23 9.16 -8.76 2.83
N GLU A 24 9.02 -8.95 4.14
CA GLU A 24 10.15 -8.83 5.10
C GLU A 24 10.85 -7.47 5.02
N GLY A 25 10.09 -6.42 4.67
CA GLY A 25 10.62 -5.07 4.53
C GLY A 25 11.32 -4.80 3.19
N GLU A 26 11.40 -5.80 2.28
CA GLU A 26 12.06 -5.68 0.99
C GLU A 26 11.28 -4.80 0.02
N LEU A 27 11.62 -3.51 0.02
CA LEU A 27 10.98 -2.51 -0.82
C LEU A 27 11.11 -2.78 -2.33
N LYS A 28 12.21 -3.42 -2.77
CA LYS A 28 12.44 -3.73 -4.18
C LYS A 28 11.48 -4.82 -4.65
N THR A 29 11.30 -5.87 -3.84
CA THR A 29 10.37 -6.97 -4.10
C THR A 29 8.94 -6.45 -4.21
N PHE A 30 8.48 -5.61 -3.26
CA PHE A 30 7.19 -4.91 -3.39
C PHE A 30 7.11 -4.06 -4.66
N SER A 31 8.16 -3.30 -4.98
CA SER A 31 8.19 -2.42 -6.14
C SER A 31 8.01 -3.19 -7.44
N ASP A 32 8.70 -4.31 -7.58
CA ASP A 32 8.69 -5.13 -8.78
C ASP A 32 7.32 -5.77 -8.98
N ASP A 33 6.73 -6.31 -7.91
CA ASP A 33 5.40 -6.90 -7.91
C ASP A 33 4.28 -5.86 -8.16
N PHE A 34 4.36 -4.69 -7.52
CA PHE A 34 3.34 -3.65 -7.65
C PHE A 34 3.35 -2.99 -9.03
N SER A 35 4.53 -2.81 -9.61
CA SER A 35 4.71 -2.05 -10.85
C SER A 35 4.79 -2.92 -12.12
N ASN A 36 4.72 -4.24 -11.97
CA ASN A 36 5.01 -5.20 -13.05
C ASN A 36 6.41 -4.97 -13.68
N GLY A 37 7.42 -4.69 -12.84
CA GLY A 37 8.81 -4.51 -13.27
C GLY A 37 9.19 -3.14 -13.85
N ASP A 38 8.49 -2.06 -13.52
CA ASP A 38 8.94 -0.70 -13.87
C ASP A 38 10.09 -0.26 -12.94
N ASP A 39 11.32 -0.34 -13.43
CA ASP A 39 12.53 0.06 -12.68
C ASP A 39 12.52 1.53 -12.24
N THR A 40 11.74 2.40 -12.91
CA THR A 40 11.61 3.81 -12.51
C THR A 40 10.72 3.98 -11.27
N PHE A 41 9.86 3.01 -10.97
CA PHE A 41 8.95 3.06 -9.84
C PHE A 41 9.70 2.92 -8.51
N TYR A 42 10.67 2.01 -8.43
CA TYR A 42 11.44 1.76 -7.22
C TYR A 42 12.12 3.03 -6.67
N GLU A 43 12.78 3.79 -7.54
CA GLU A 43 13.46 5.02 -7.17
C GLU A 43 12.49 6.16 -6.81
N LYS A 44 11.30 6.19 -7.43
CA LYS A 44 10.22 7.11 -7.03
C LYS A 44 9.71 6.76 -5.64
N LEU A 45 9.43 5.47 -5.39
CA LEU A 45 8.90 4.95 -4.14
C LEU A 45 9.84 5.20 -2.96
N LYS A 46 11.15 4.95 -3.14
CA LYS A 46 12.19 5.31 -2.16
C LYS A 46 12.11 6.78 -1.73
N LYS A 47 12.05 7.68 -2.71
CA LYS A 47 11.98 9.13 -2.47
C LYS A 47 10.67 9.51 -1.77
N GLU A 48 9.58 8.82 -2.07
CA GLU A 48 8.30 9.05 -1.39
C GLU A 48 8.34 8.62 0.08
N ILE A 49 8.88 7.43 0.38
CA ILE A 49 9.03 6.93 1.75
C ILE A 49 9.98 7.82 2.56
N GLN A 50 11.11 8.24 1.98
CA GLN A 50 12.05 9.15 2.67
C GLN A 50 11.36 10.47 3.04
N ARG A 51 10.62 11.08 2.12
CA ARG A 51 9.86 12.32 2.38
C ARG A 51 8.77 12.10 3.42
N ALA A 52 8.11 10.94 3.39
CA ALA A 52 7.09 10.58 4.34
C ALA A 52 7.64 10.42 5.77
N ARG A 53 8.81 9.79 5.91
CA ARG A 53 9.53 9.70 7.19
C ARG A 53 9.98 11.06 7.72
N ALA A 54 10.29 11.99 6.84
CA ALA A 54 10.62 13.38 7.18
C ALA A 54 9.37 14.26 7.47
N GLY A 55 8.18 13.67 7.58
CA GLY A 55 6.94 14.40 7.88
C GLY A 55 6.35 15.19 6.70
N THR A 56 6.92 15.04 5.49
CA THR A 56 6.47 15.78 4.30
C THR A 56 5.67 14.87 3.37
N VAL A 57 4.38 14.69 3.68
CA VAL A 57 3.43 13.98 2.81
C VAL A 57 2.36 14.96 2.32
N THR A 58 2.33 15.22 1.02
CA THR A 58 1.23 15.93 0.37
C THR A 58 0.01 15.01 0.26
N LEU A 59 -1.22 15.55 0.27
CA LEU A 59 -2.46 14.77 0.09
C LEU A 59 -2.42 13.81 -1.11
N LYS A 60 -1.90 14.24 -2.27
CA LYS A 60 -1.75 13.37 -3.46
C LYS A 60 -0.89 12.12 -3.21
N LYS A 61 0.10 12.20 -2.31
CA LYS A 61 0.97 11.07 -1.96
C LYS A 61 0.33 10.16 -0.93
N GLU A 62 -0.57 10.68 -0.11
CA GLU A 62 -1.39 9.88 0.78
C GLU A 62 -2.25 8.88 -0.02
N ASP A 63 -2.83 9.31 -1.14
CA ASP A 63 -3.60 8.43 -2.03
C ASP A 63 -2.74 7.32 -2.66
N ASN A 64 -1.45 7.57 -2.89
CA ASN A 64 -0.53 6.52 -3.33
C ASN A 64 -0.33 5.47 -2.24
N PHE A 65 -0.09 5.90 -0.98
CA PHE A 65 0.06 4.97 0.13
C PHE A 65 -1.21 4.15 0.40
N LYS A 66 -2.41 4.72 0.17
CA LYS A 66 -3.66 3.95 0.21
C LYS A 66 -3.69 2.84 -0.84
N LYS A 67 -3.24 3.11 -2.07
CA LYS A 67 -3.14 2.08 -3.13
C LYS A 67 -2.13 1.00 -2.78
N TYR A 68 -0.99 1.39 -2.21
CA TYR A 68 0.03 0.43 -1.76
C TYR A 68 -0.50 -0.46 -0.64
N ASN A 69 -1.21 0.12 0.33
CA ASN A 69 -1.86 -0.62 1.40
C ASN A 69 -2.87 -1.63 0.86
N PHE A 70 -3.76 -1.20 -0.04
CA PHE A 70 -4.75 -2.10 -0.64
C PHE A 70 -4.08 -3.29 -1.35
N PHE A 71 -3.02 -3.05 -2.13
CA PHE A 71 -2.28 -4.11 -2.79
C PHE A 71 -1.64 -5.08 -1.78
N LEU A 72 -1.02 -4.57 -0.72
CA LEU A 72 -0.40 -5.40 0.31
C LEU A 72 -1.43 -6.18 1.13
N GLU A 73 -2.59 -5.60 1.43
CA GLU A 73 -3.70 -6.29 2.10
C GLU A 73 -4.23 -7.43 1.23
N TYR A 74 -4.33 -7.21 -0.08
CA TYR A 74 -4.65 -8.27 -1.03
C TYR A 74 -3.59 -9.37 -1.03
N LYS A 75 -2.29 -9.03 -1.05
CA LYS A 75 -1.19 -10.02 -0.98
C LYS A 75 -1.20 -10.83 0.31
N LEU A 76 -1.48 -10.19 1.43
CA LEU A 76 -1.64 -10.87 2.71
C LEU A 76 -2.84 -11.83 2.70
N TRP A 77 -3.97 -11.40 2.13
CA TRP A 77 -5.13 -12.27 1.93
C TRP A 77 -4.79 -13.45 1.01
N GLU A 78 -4.10 -13.24 -0.12
CA GLU A 78 -3.68 -14.31 -1.04
C GLU A 78 -2.78 -15.36 -0.35
N LYS A 79 -1.92 -14.92 0.58
CA LYS A 79 -1.04 -15.80 1.37
C LYS A 79 -1.81 -16.63 2.40
N ASN A 80 -2.85 -16.04 3.00
CA ASN A 80 -3.64 -16.68 4.05
C ASN A 80 -4.78 -17.57 3.49
N ASN A 81 -5.18 -17.37 2.23
CA ASN A 81 -6.22 -18.16 1.57
C ASN A 81 -5.63 -19.14 0.57
N THR A 82 -5.61 -20.42 0.93
CA THR A 82 -5.13 -21.52 0.08
C THR A 82 -6.18 -22.01 -0.91
N ASP A 83 -7.42 -21.54 -0.80
CA ASP A 83 -8.52 -21.88 -1.72
C ASP A 83 -8.37 -21.11 -3.04
N THR A 84 -7.92 -21.82 -4.07
CA THR A 84 -7.73 -21.31 -5.43
C THR A 84 -9.03 -20.89 -6.11
N GLU A 85 -10.21 -21.41 -5.72
CA GLU A 85 -11.49 -20.99 -6.30
C GLU A 85 -11.90 -19.60 -5.79
N MET A 86 -11.56 -19.26 -4.55
CA MET A 86 -11.76 -17.91 -4.01
C MET A 86 -10.82 -16.86 -4.66
N LYS A 87 -9.63 -17.26 -5.12
CA LYS A 87 -8.69 -16.36 -5.82
C LYS A 87 -9.25 -15.82 -7.14
N ILE A 88 -10.15 -16.56 -7.79
CA ILE A 88 -10.81 -16.16 -9.04
C ILE A 88 -12.02 -15.24 -8.78
N PHE A 89 -12.58 -15.26 -7.56
CA PHE A 89 -13.93 -14.74 -7.29
C PHE A 89 -14.08 -13.60 -6.27
N ASP A 90 -13.02 -13.07 -5.65
CA ASP A 90 -13.16 -11.97 -4.68
C ASP A 90 -13.27 -10.55 -5.31
N LEU A 91 -13.48 -10.48 -6.64
CA LEU A 91 -14.07 -9.31 -7.31
C LEU A 91 -15.60 -9.40 -7.45
N LYS A 92 -16.25 -10.27 -6.67
CA LYS A 92 -17.71 -10.19 -6.48
C LYS A 92 -18.04 -9.06 -5.50
N VAL A 93 -18.04 -7.83 -6.02
CA VAL A 93 -18.72 -6.67 -5.40
C VAL A 93 -20.20 -7.03 -5.23
N THR A 94 -20.52 -7.72 -4.14
CA THR A 94 -21.89 -8.14 -3.79
C THR A 94 -22.49 -7.23 -2.72
N ARG A 95 -21.94 -6.04 -2.54
CA ARG A 95 -22.69 -4.96 -1.91
C ARG A 95 -23.37 -4.17 -3.02
N LEU A 96 -24.67 -4.48 -3.20
CA LEU A 96 -25.62 -3.63 -3.91
C LEU A 96 -25.25 -2.16 -3.72
N ILE A 97 -24.82 -1.50 -4.80
CA ILE A 97 -25.13 -0.08 -4.95
C ILE A 97 -26.64 -0.07 -5.13
N ARG A 98 -27.38 0.07 -4.03
CA ARG A 98 -28.78 0.49 -4.12
C ARG A 98 -28.71 1.87 -4.77
N ASN A 99 -29.15 1.94 -6.03
CA ASN A 99 -29.40 3.19 -6.73
C ASN A 99 -30.23 4.08 -5.79
N LEU A 100 -29.66 5.24 -5.43
CA LEU A 100 -30.41 6.38 -4.90
C LEU A 100 -31.00 7.15 -6.08
#